data_AF-A0A1I6S7V6-F1
#
_entry.id   AF-A0A1I6S7V6-F1
#
_cell.length_a   1.000
_cell.length_b   1.000
_cell.length_c   1.000
_cell.angle_alpha   90.00
_cell.angle_beta   90.00
_cell.angle_gamma   90.00
#
_symmetry.space_group_name_H-M   'P 1'
#
loop_
_entity.id
_entity.type
_entity.pdbx_description
1 polymer ?
#
loop_
_entity_poly.entity_id
_entity_poly.type
_entity_poly.pdbx_seq_one_letter_code
_entity_poly.pdbx_strand_id
1 'polypeptide(L)' 'MLSQMGMPGLILIILVALLLFGPKKLPELGRSAGRTLREFKNAVSSPSQTQESQDADSITTDTRTTNLKNEPKA' A
#
# COMPACT_ATOMS: atom_id res chain seq x y z
N MET A 1 23.67 30.00 -11.56
CA MET A 1 24.13 30.15 -10.16
C MET A 1 23.15 29.54 -9.15
N LEU A 2 21.82 29.62 -9.32
CA LEU A 2 20.85 29.01 -8.38
C LEU A 2 20.66 27.49 -8.52
N SER A 3 20.95 26.90 -9.68
CA SER A 3 20.72 25.47 -9.95
C SER A 3 21.67 24.51 -9.20
N GLN A 4 22.70 25.03 -8.52
CA GLN A 4 23.65 24.21 -7.75
C GLN A 4 23.28 24.03 -6.27
N MET A 5 22.27 24.74 -5.73
CA MET A 5 21.99 24.75 -4.28
C MET A 5 20.76 23.95 -3.82
N GLY A 6 19.91 23.45 -4.72
CA GLY A 6 18.67 22.80 -4.31
C GLY A 6 18.84 21.33 -3.89
N MET A 7 19.30 20.52 -4.84
CA MET A 7 19.34 19.06 -4.67
C MET A 7 20.33 18.55 -3.61
N PRO A 8 21.55 19.11 -3.48
CA PRO A 8 22.50 18.65 -2.47
C PRO A 8 22.00 18.84 -1.03
N GLY A 9 21.32 19.97 -0.75
CA GLY A 9 20.76 20.25 0.57
C GLY A 9 19.65 19.28 0.97
N LEU A 10 18.76 18.95 0.02
CA LEU A 10 17.69 17.98 0.24
C LEU A 10 18.25 16.57 0.55
N ILE A 11 19.30 16.16 -0.15
CA ILE A 11 19.99 14.89 0.08
C ILE A 11 20.59 14.81 1.49
N LEU A 12 21.18 15.91 1.99
CA LEU A 12 21.73 15.95 3.34
C LEU A 12 20.64 15.75 4.40
N ILE A 13 19.50 16.42 4.25
CA ILE A 13 18.35 16.28 5.16
C ILE A 13 17.81 14.84 5.13
N ILE A 14 17.64 14.28 3.93
CA ILE A 14 17.23 12.88 3.75
C ILE A 14 18.21 11.95 4.44
N LEU A 15 19.52 12.14 4.28
CA LEU A 15 20.53 11.29 4.90
C LEU A 15 20.44 11.30 6.43
N VAL A 16 20.29 12.48 7.05
CA VAL A 16 20.09 12.60 8.50
C VAL A 16 18.77 11.93 8.93
N ALA A 17 17.68 12.17 8.21
CA ALA A 17 16.40 11.52 8.49
C ALA A 17 16.48 9.99 8.35
N LEU A 18 17.22 9.46 7.36
CA LEU A 18 17.49 8.03 7.21
C LEU A 18 18.33 7.49 8.36
N LEU A 19 19.20 8.28 8.97
CA LEU A 19 19.99 7.85 10.11
C LEU A 19 19.12 7.71 11.37
N LEU A 20 18.18 8.64 11.58
CA LEU A 20 17.26 8.62 12.72
C LEU A 20 16.14 7.58 12.55
N PHE A 21 15.48 7.57 11.39
CA PHE A 21 14.31 6.73 11.14
C PHE A 21 14.68 5.40 10.48
N GLY A 22 15.80 5.32 9.76
CA GLY A 22 16.20 4.15 8.97
C GLY A 22 15.68 4.18 7.52
N PRO A 23 16.45 3.67 6.54
CA PRO A 23 16.06 3.65 5.12
C PRO A 23 14.83 2.80 4.82
N LYS A 24 14.47 1.86 5.71
CA LYS A 24 13.28 1.03 5.56
C LYS A 24 11.99 1.70 6.03
N LYS A 25 12.07 2.68 6.96
CA LYS A 25 10.87 3.29 7.56
C LYS A 25 10.21 4.34 6.69
N LEU A 26 10.97 5.16 5.96
CA LEU A 26 10.40 6.10 5.00
C LEU A 26 9.56 5.44 3.89
N PRO A 27 10.02 4.38 3.19
CA PRO A 27 9.20 3.71 2.18
C PRO A 27 8.03 2.91 2.79
N GLU A 28 8.17 2.40 4.01
CA GLU A 28 7.09 1.72 4.74
C GLU A 28 5.94 2.71 5.10
N LEU A 29 6.29 3.89 5.61
CA LEU A 29 5.36 4.99 5.87
C LEU A 29 4.74 5.54 4.58
N GLY A 30 5.54 5.71 3.51
CA GLY A 30 5.05 6.15 2.21
C GLY A 30 4.07 5.15 1.58
N ARG A 31 4.27 3.84 1.75
CA ARG A 31 3.35 2.81 1.26
C ARG A 31 2.01 2.82 2.00
N SER A 32 2.03 2.93 3.32
CA SER A 32 0.80 2.99 4.14
C SER A 32 0.03 4.29 3.88
N ALA A 33 0.69 5.43 3.98
CA ALA A 33 0.09 6.74 3.67
C ALA A 33 -0.38 6.83 2.21
N GLY A 34 0.36 6.22 1.28
CA GLY A 34 0.00 6.18 -0.14
C GLY A 34 -1.28 5.41 -0.44
N ARG A 35 -1.56 4.31 0.30
CA ARG A 35 -2.85 3.60 0.18
C ARG A 35 -4.00 4.47 0.68
N THR A 36 -3.85 5.10 1.84
CA THR A 36 -4.85 6.05 2.35
C THR A 36 -5.07 7.21 1.39
N LEU A 37 -4.02 7.80 0.84
CA LEU A 37 -4.14 8.89 -0.13
C LEU A 37 -4.77 8.44 -1.45
N ARG A 38 -4.53 7.19 -1.88
CA ARG A 38 -5.15 6.58 -3.06
C ARG A 38 -6.66 6.44 -2.86
N GLU A 39 -7.07 5.88 -1.73
CA GLU A 39 -8.48 5.74 -1.36
C GLU A 39 -9.16 7.10 -1.18
N PHE A 40 -8.50 8.04 -0.51
CA PHE A 40 -8.97 9.41 -0.37
C PHE A 40 -9.15 10.09 -1.73
N LYS A 41 -8.16 9.98 -2.63
CA LYS A 41 -8.26 10.49 -4.00
C LYS A 41 -9.43 9.88 -4.74
N ASN A 42 -9.64 8.56 -4.64
CA ASN A 42 -10.73 7.87 -5.32
C ASN A 42 -12.10 8.32 -4.77
N ALA A 43 -12.22 8.51 -3.46
CA ALA A 43 -13.44 9.01 -2.82
C ALA A 43 -13.76 10.46 -3.24
N VAL A 44 -12.74 11.32 -3.35
CA VAL A 44 -12.90 12.72 -3.77
C VAL A 44 -13.09 12.86 -5.28
N SER A 45 -12.53 11.96 -6.08
CA SER A 45 -12.57 12.04 -7.55
C SER A 45 -13.79 11.38 -8.18
N SER A 46 -14.68 10.76 -7.38
CA SER A 46 -15.89 10.09 -7.87
C SER A 46 -17.17 10.84 -7.47
N PRO A 47 -17.51 11.96 -8.13
CA PRO A 47 -18.90 12.37 -8.22
C PRO A 47 -19.61 11.45 -9.24
N SER A 48 -20.42 10.50 -8.75
CA SER A 48 -21.51 9.87 -9.52
C SER A 48 -21.20 8.68 -10.46
N GLN A 49 -20.32 7.74 -10.09
CA GLN A 49 -20.30 6.43 -10.77
C GLN A 49 -20.34 5.31 -9.73
N THR A 50 -21.55 4.80 -9.50
CA THR A 50 -21.78 3.45 -8.97
C THR A 50 -21.12 2.46 -9.93
N GLN A 51 -20.05 1.77 -9.54
CA GLN A 51 -19.84 0.36 -9.88
C GLN A 51 -18.56 -0.25 -9.29
N GLU A 52 -18.77 -1.46 -8.79
CA GLU A 52 -17.91 -2.65 -8.91
C GLU A 52 -16.55 -2.63 -8.24
N SER A 53 -16.55 -3.22 -7.05
CA SER A 53 -15.50 -4.09 -6.55
C SER A 53 -14.97 -5.00 -7.66
N GLN A 54 -13.86 -4.59 -8.29
CA GLN A 54 -13.02 -5.52 -9.01
C GLN A 54 -12.17 -6.28 -8.00
N ASP A 55 -12.54 -7.55 -7.86
CA ASP A 55 -11.67 -8.62 -7.41
C ASP A 55 -10.32 -8.55 -8.13
N ALA A 56 -9.25 -8.44 -7.34
CA ALA A 56 -7.90 -8.82 -7.75
C ALA A 56 -7.07 -9.12 -6.50
N ASP A 57 -7.39 -10.24 -5.82
CA ASP A 57 -6.32 -11.14 -5.38
C ASP A 57 -6.84 -12.57 -5.23
N SER A 58 -6.75 -13.30 -6.34
CA SER A 58 -6.88 -14.76 -6.35
C SER A 58 -5.60 -15.38 -5.79
N ILE A 59 -5.75 -16.05 -4.65
CA ILE A 59 -5.19 -17.37 -4.34
C ILE A 59 -3.66 -17.47 -4.16
N THR A 60 -3.19 -17.57 -2.92
CA THR A 60 -2.69 -18.82 -2.29
C THR A 60 -1.96 -18.49 -0.98
N THR A 61 -2.60 -18.72 0.18
CA THR A 61 -1.89 -19.08 1.42
C THR A 61 -2.78 -20.00 2.24
N ASP A 62 -2.48 -21.30 2.09
CA ASP A 62 -2.44 -22.34 3.10
C ASP A 62 -3.58 -22.59 4.10
N THR A 63 -3.89 -23.89 4.20
CA THR A 63 -4.40 -24.63 5.37
C THR A 63 -5.92 -24.71 5.52
N ARG A 64 -6.49 -25.88 5.21
CA ARG A 64 -6.91 -26.86 6.23
C ARG A 64 -7.75 -27.98 5.61
N THR A 65 -7.14 -29.17 5.59
CA THR A 65 -7.78 -30.48 5.62
C THR A 65 -8.90 -30.51 6.66
N THR A 66 -10.17 -30.57 6.25
CA THR A 66 -11.22 -31.29 6.99
C THR A 66 -12.26 -31.80 6.00
N ASN A 67 -11.93 -32.95 5.43
CA ASN A 67 -12.89 -33.98 5.12
C ASN A 67 -13.76 -34.22 6.38
N LEU A 68 -15.03 -33.80 6.35
CA LEU A 68 -16.07 -34.31 7.24
C LEU A 68 -17.43 -34.21 6.55
N LYS A 69 -17.90 -35.38 6.13
CA LYS A 69 -19.29 -35.84 6.27
C LYS A 69 -20.34 -35.15 5.39
N ASN A 70 -20.39 -35.59 4.14
CA ASN A 70 -21.59 -35.57 3.31
C ASN A 70 -22.00 -37.03 3.13
N GLU A 71 -22.80 -37.55 4.07
CA GLU A 71 -23.51 -38.80 3.82
C GLU A 71 -24.56 -38.55 2.72
N PRO A 72 -24.55 -39.31 1.61
CA PRO A 72 -25.69 -39.34 0.73
C PRO A 72 -26.81 -40.11 1.44
N LYS A 73 -27.92 -39.40 1.68
CA LYS A 73 -29.16 -39.97 2.21
C LYS A 73 -29.69 -41.06 1.27
N ALA A 74 -30.01 -42.21 1.83
CA ALA A 74 -30.90 -43.21 1.23
C ALA A 74 -32.36 -42.74 1.29
#